data_AF-A0A2V7NPL3-F1
#
_entry.id   AF-A0A2V7NPL3-F1
#
_cell.length_a   1.000
_cell.length_b   1.000
_cell.length_c   1.000
_cell.angle_alpha   90.00
_cell.angle_beta   90.00
_cell.angle_gamma   90.00
#
_symmetry.space_group_name_H-M   'P 1'
#
loop_
_entity.id
_entity.type
_entity.pdbx_description
1 polymer ?
#
loop_
_entity_poly.entity_id
_entity_poly.type
_entity_poly.pdbx_seq_one_letter_code
_entity_poly.pdbx_strand_id
1 'polypeptide(L)'
;MGIIRARRKAETRSLLIDAGLRVFAERGIELGSLDEVAQTAGFTKGAIYRQFPSKGAFLLALFEQYAAVARAGAGARQAPWFTPLTLQFAAHAMRDPLLRRRFAVVLAEAPDGASAEGQLLRAVARVLRPAQPTTQ
;
A
#
# COMPACT_ATOMS: atom_id res chain seq x y z
N MET A 1 4.59 -30.28 -13.72
CA MET A 1 4.15 -29.08 -14.48
C MET A 1 3.54 -27.94 -13.63
N GLY A 2 2.97 -28.21 -12.44
CA GLY A 2 2.27 -27.18 -11.63
C GLY A 2 3.15 -26.13 -10.94
N ILE A 3 4.33 -26.53 -10.43
CA ILE A 3 5.24 -25.64 -9.68
C ILE A 3 5.73 -24.46 -10.54
N ILE A 4 6.06 -24.71 -11.81
CA ILE A 4 6.55 -23.67 -12.74
C ILE A 4 5.46 -22.63 -13.06
N ARG A 5 4.19 -23.07 -13.16
CA ARG A 5 3.06 -22.15 -13.39
C ARG A 5 2.79 -21.30 -12.15
N ALA A 6 2.84 -21.90 -10.96
CA ALA A 6 2.68 -21.19 -9.70
C ALA A 6 3.77 -20.14 -9.49
N ARG A 7 5.05 -20.48 -9.78
CA ARG A 7 6.18 -19.56 -9.70
C ARG A 7 6.02 -18.36 -10.62
N ARG A 8 5.69 -18.60 -11.91
CA ARG A 8 5.43 -17.52 -12.88
C ARG A 8 4.27 -16.62 -12.45
N LYS A 9 3.20 -17.22 -11.91
CA LYS A 9 2.06 -16.46 -11.38
C LYS A 9 2.49 -15.53 -10.24
N ALA A 10 3.29 -16.03 -9.30
CA ALA A 10 3.81 -15.24 -8.17
C ALA A 10 4.75 -14.12 -8.64
N GLU A 11 5.63 -14.40 -9.60
CA GLU A 11 6.53 -13.42 -10.19
C GLU A 11 5.77 -12.29 -10.91
N THR A 12 4.79 -12.63 -11.75
CA THR A 12 3.89 -11.64 -12.36
C THR A 12 3.18 -10.81 -11.31
N ARG A 13 2.69 -11.44 -10.23
CA ARG A 13 2.02 -10.72 -9.14
C ARG A 13 2.96 -9.72 -8.46
N SER A 14 4.22 -10.10 -8.22
CA SER A 14 5.22 -9.20 -7.62
C SER A 14 5.49 -8.00 -8.52
N LEU A 15 5.76 -8.24 -9.81
CA LEU A 15 6.04 -7.16 -10.78
C LEU A 15 4.89 -6.16 -10.91
N LEU A 16 3.65 -6.65 -10.89
CA LEU A 16 2.46 -5.80 -10.93
C LEU A 16 2.34 -4.95 -9.66
N ILE A 17 2.65 -5.51 -8.48
CA ILE A 17 2.63 -4.76 -7.22
C ILE A 17 3.71 -3.68 -7.21
N ASP A 18 4.93 -3.99 -7.65
CA ASP A 18 6.02 -3.02 -7.72
C ASP A 18 5.71 -1.86 -8.67
N ALA A 19 5.10 -2.14 -9.82
CA ALA A 19 4.59 -1.11 -10.73
C ALA A 19 3.47 -0.29 -10.09
N GLY A 20 2.55 -0.95 -9.38
CA GLY A 20 1.47 -0.30 -8.65
C GLY A 20 1.96 0.69 -7.61
N LEU A 21 3.03 0.36 -6.87
CA LEU A 21 3.60 1.26 -5.87
C LEU A 21 4.01 2.59 -6.51
N ARG A 22 4.59 2.55 -7.72
CA ARG A 22 5.00 3.73 -8.47
C ARG A 22 3.79 4.49 -9.03
N VAL A 23 2.91 3.80 -9.75
CA VAL A 23 1.73 4.40 -10.39
C VAL A 23 0.85 5.12 -9.36
N PHE A 24 0.54 4.47 -8.24
CA PHE A 24 -0.34 5.06 -7.24
C PHE A 24 0.36 6.11 -6.37
N ALA A 25 1.69 6.07 -6.23
CA ALA A 25 2.45 7.16 -5.62
C ALA A 25 2.42 8.43 -6.49
N GLU A 26 2.53 8.28 -7.81
CA GLU A 26 2.61 9.40 -8.75
C GLU A 26 1.23 9.97 -9.11
N ARG A 27 0.25 9.10 -9.38
CA ARG A 27 -1.09 9.49 -9.86
C ARG A 27 -2.12 9.61 -8.73
N GLY A 28 -1.85 9.02 -7.58
CA GLY A 28 -2.81 8.86 -6.50
C GLY A 28 -3.78 7.70 -6.73
N ILE A 29 -4.44 7.26 -5.64
CA ILE A 29 -5.33 6.09 -5.67
C ILE A 29 -6.54 6.33 -6.57
N GLU A 30 -7.12 7.53 -6.58
CA GLU A 30 -8.33 7.81 -7.36
C GLU A 30 -8.07 7.77 -8.88
N LEU A 31 -7.05 8.49 -9.34
CA LEU A 31 -6.76 8.63 -10.77
C LEU A 31 -5.99 7.46 -11.37
N GLY A 32 -5.12 6.79 -10.60
CA GLY A 32 -4.37 5.65 -11.11
C GLY A 32 -5.27 4.46 -11.46
N SER A 33 -4.89 3.66 -12.46
CA SER A 33 -5.69 2.54 -12.95
C SER A 33 -4.91 1.23 -13.03
N LEU A 34 -5.62 0.10 -13.02
CA LEU A 34 -5.00 -1.22 -13.25
C LEU A 34 -4.41 -1.35 -14.66
N ASP A 35 -4.99 -0.65 -15.64
CA ASP A 35 -4.49 -0.66 -17.01
C ASP A 35 -3.12 0.01 -17.10
N GLU A 36 -2.94 1.17 -16.45
CA GLU A 36 -1.65 1.85 -16.34
C GLU A 36 -0.64 0.98 -15.59
N VAL A 37 -1.04 0.34 -14.48
CA VAL A 37 -0.16 -0.58 -13.75
C VAL A 37 0.31 -1.73 -14.63
N ALA A 38 -0.59 -2.34 -15.41
CA ALA A 38 -0.22 -3.39 -16.34
C ALA A 38 0.77 -2.88 -17.39
N GLN A 39 0.50 -1.71 -17.98
CA GLN A 39 1.37 -1.08 -18.96
C GLN A 39 2.76 -0.79 -18.38
N THR A 40 2.83 -0.18 -17.19
CA THR A 40 4.09 0.12 -16.50
C THR A 40 4.88 -1.14 -16.15
N ALA A 41 4.19 -2.24 -15.84
CA ALA A 41 4.82 -3.53 -15.56
C ALA A 41 5.18 -4.35 -16.82
N GLY A 42 4.87 -3.86 -18.03
CA GLY A 42 5.11 -4.58 -19.28
C GLY A 42 4.15 -5.75 -19.53
N PHE A 43 2.96 -5.73 -18.92
CA PHE A 43 1.92 -6.74 -19.05
C PHE A 43 0.69 -6.21 -19.81
N THR A 44 -0.10 -7.14 -20.36
CA THR A 44 -1.37 -6.80 -20.98
C THR A 44 -2.44 -6.51 -19.93
N LYS A 45 -3.45 -5.71 -20.30
CA LYS A 45 -4.66 -5.49 -19.49
C LYS A 45 -5.27 -6.80 -18.99
N GLY A 46 -5.45 -7.77 -19.87
CA GLY A 46 -5.98 -9.08 -19.49
C GLY A 46 -5.12 -9.83 -18.45
N ALA A 47 -3.81 -9.59 -18.41
CA ALA A 47 -2.93 -10.23 -17.43
C ALA A 47 -3.13 -9.69 -16.01
N ILE A 48 -3.31 -8.38 -15.82
CA ILE A 48 -3.55 -7.83 -14.49
C ILE A 48 -4.90 -8.26 -13.92
N TYR A 49 -5.96 -8.27 -14.73
CA TYR A 49 -7.29 -8.69 -14.27
C TYR A 49 -7.37 -10.18 -13.93
N ARG A 50 -6.49 -11.02 -14.49
CA ARG A 50 -6.33 -12.42 -14.06
C ARG A 50 -5.65 -12.57 -12.70
N GLN A 51 -4.80 -11.63 -12.30
CA GLN A 51 -4.18 -11.64 -10.97
C GLN A 51 -5.07 -10.94 -9.93
N PHE A 52 -5.69 -9.83 -10.34
CA PHE A 52 -6.44 -8.93 -9.48
C PHE A 52 -7.76 -8.59 -10.16
N PRO A 53 -8.88 -9.20 -9.74
CA PRO A 53 -10.17 -9.03 -10.43
C PRO A 53 -10.73 -7.61 -10.31
N SER A 54 -10.22 -6.79 -9.38
CA SER A 54 -10.64 -5.40 -9.19
C SER A 54 -9.51 -4.53 -8.64
N LYS A 55 -9.66 -3.21 -8.81
CA LYS A 55 -8.75 -2.21 -8.23
C LYS A 55 -8.70 -2.32 -6.70
N GLY A 56 -9.82 -2.62 -6.05
CA GLY A 56 -9.87 -2.88 -4.60
C GLY A 56 -9.04 -4.10 -4.19
N ALA A 57 -9.15 -5.21 -4.92
CA ALA A 57 -8.34 -6.41 -4.65
C ALA A 57 -6.83 -6.14 -4.84
N PHE A 58 -6.48 -5.32 -5.84
CA PHE A 58 -5.12 -4.86 -6.04
C PHE A 58 -4.63 -3.97 -4.90
N LEU A 59 -5.41 -2.96 -4.51
CA LEU A 59 -5.05 -2.01 -3.45
C LEU A 59 -4.86 -2.70 -2.11
N LEU A 60 -5.63 -3.77 -1.81
CA LEU A 60 -5.40 -4.56 -0.62
C LEU A 60 -4.04 -5.26 -0.63
N ALA A 61 -3.67 -5.89 -1.75
CA ALA A 61 -2.36 -6.52 -1.91
C ALA A 61 -1.21 -5.49 -1.91
N LEU A 62 -1.44 -4.31 -2.49
CA LEU A 62 -0.51 -3.19 -2.47
C LEU A 62 -0.28 -2.69 -1.04
N PHE A 63 -1.36 -2.59 -0.25
CA PHE A 63 -1.31 -2.20 1.15
C PHE A 63 -0.51 -3.22 1.99
N GLU A 64 -0.64 -4.52 1.73
CA GLU A 64 0.18 -5.55 2.40
C GLU A 64 1.68 -5.35 2.15
N GLN A 65 2.07 -5.06 0.90
CA GLN A 65 3.44 -4.76 0.54
C GLN A 65 3.94 -3.46 1.19
N TYR A 66 3.12 -2.40 1.16
CA TYR A 66 3.40 -1.15 1.87
C TYR A 66 3.60 -1.40 3.36
N ALA A 67 2.73 -2.18 4.00
CA ALA A 67 2.77 -2.45 5.43
C ALA A 67 4.02 -3.24 5.83
N ALA A 68 4.48 -4.18 4.98
CA ALA A 68 5.75 -4.87 5.17
C ALA A 68 6.93 -3.88 5.19
N VAL A 69 6.96 -2.93 4.25
CA VAL A 69 7.99 -1.88 4.20
C VAL A 69 7.89 -0.93 5.40
N ALA A 70 6.68 -0.55 5.80
CA ALA A 70 6.46 0.31 6.96
C ALA A 70 7.07 -0.30 8.23
N ARG A 71 6.89 -1.61 8.43
CA ARG A 71 7.43 -2.38 9.58
C ARG A 71 8.93 -2.68 9.49
N ALA A 72 9.49 -2.81 8.29
CA ALA A 72 10.89 -3.21 8.10
C ALA A 72 11.93 -2.19 8.61
N GLY A 73 11.52 -0.96 8.90
CA GLY A 73 12.37 0.07 9.51
C GLY A 73 12.79 1.18 8.54
N ALA A 74 13.54 2.15 9.05
CA ALA A 74 13.84 3.41 8.34
C ALA A 74 14.56 3.22 7.00
N GLY A 75 15.38 2.18 6.83
CA GLY A 75 16.04 1.87 5.56
C GLY A 75 15.07 1.53 4.44
N ALA A 76 14.07 0.68 4.72
CA ALA A 76 13.10 0.24 3.72
C ALA A 76 12.15 1.37 3.28
N ARG A 77 11.89 2.34 4.16
CA ARG A 77 10.97 3.46 3.93
C ARG A 77 11.55 4.61 3.10
N GLN A 78 12.84 4.53 2.72
CA GLN A 78 13.47 5.49 1.81
C GLN A 78 12.99 5.36 0.36
N ALA A 79 12.17 4.36 0.05
CA ALA A 79 11.61 4.20 -1.29
C ALA A 79 10.79 5.44 -1.69
N PRO A 80 10.97 6.00 -2.90
CA PRO A 80 10.31 7.25 -3.31
C PRO A 80 8.78 7.23 -3.23
N TRP A 81 8.18 6.04 -3.34
CA TRP A 81 6.74 5.84 -3.27
C TRP A 81 6.18 5.83 -1.83
N PHE A 82 7.03 5.68 -0.80
CA PHE A 82 6.56 5.40 0.56
C PHE A 82 5.78 6.55 1.18
N THR A 83 6.36 7.75 1.22
CA THR A 83 5.69 8.96 1.74
C THR A 83 4.41 9.32 0.97
N PRO A 84 4.41 9.42 -0.38
CA PRO A 84 3.17 9.73 -1.09
C PRO A 84 2.09 8.66 -0.88
N LEU A 85 2.43 7.36 -0.90
CA LEU A 85 1.44 6.31 -0.60
C LEU A 85 0.95 6.33 0.84
N THR A 86 1.78 6.71 1.81
CA THR A 86 1.35 6.90 3.20
C THR A 86 0.18 7.90 3.26
N LEU A 87 0.32 9.03 2.56
CA LEU A 87 -0.71 10.07 2.50
C LEU A 87 -1.96 9.59 1.77
N GLN A 88 -1.79 8.90 0.63
CA GLN A 88 -2.91 8.36 -0.15
C GLN A 88 -3.70 7.31 0.63
N PHE A 89 -3.02 6.36 1.28
CA PHE A 89 -3.67 5.39 2.15
C PHE A 89 -4.32 6.05 3.36
N ALA A 90 -3.73 7.12 3.91
CA ALA A 90 -4.35 7.85 5.01
C ALA A 90 -5.67 8.50 4.58
N ALA A 91 -5.65 9.19 3.44
CA ALA A 91 -6.83 9.82 2.85
C ALA A 91 -7.93 8.78 2.52
N HIS A 92 -7.55 7.64 1.94
CA HIS A 92 -8.50 6.57 1.63
C HIS A 92 -9.04 5.90 2.91
N ALA A 93 -8.19 5.70 3.92
CA ALA A 93 -8.58 5.17 5.23
C ALA A 93 -9.60 6.06 5.95
N MET A 94 -9.63 7.37 5.68
CA MET A 94 -10.67 8.24 6.24
C MET A 94 -12.08 7.87 5.72
N ARG A 95 -12.18 7.22 4.57
CA ARG A 95 -13.44 6.84 3.90
C ARG A 95 -13.79 5.36 4.09
N ASP A 96 -12.82 4.52 4.47
CA ASP A 96 -13.01 3.08 4.69
C ASP A 96 -12.63 2.69 6.15
N PRO A 97 -13.61 2.35 7.01
CA PRO A 97 -13.37 1.96 8.40
C PRO A 97 -12.45 0.74 8.57
N LEU A 98 -12.48 -0.23 7.64
CA LEU A 98 -11.63 -1.42 7.71
C LEU A 98 -10.17 -1.05 7.40
N LEU A 99 -9.97 -0.26 6.34
CA LEU A 99 -8.63 0.21 5.99
C LEU A 99 -8.09 1.13 7.09
N ARG A 100 -8.92 1.97 7.71
CA ARG A 100 -8.54 2.77 8.89
C ARG A 100 -7.97 1.91 10.01
N ARG A 101 -8.69 0.85 10.40
CA ARG A 101 -8.24 -0.05 11.48
C ARG A 101 -6.92 -0.72 11.12
N ARG A 102 -6.82 -1.29 9.92
CA ARG A 102 -5.59 -1.96 9.44
C ARG A 102 -4.41 -0.99 9.40
N PHE A 103 -4.63 0.21 8.88
CA PHE A 103 -3.57 1.19 8.72
C PHE A 103 -3.10 1.77 10.06
N ALA A 104 -4.03 2.01 10.99
CA ALA A 104 -3.67 2.43 12.35
C ALA A 104 -2.75 1.42 13.05
N VAL A 105 -2.99 0.11 12.90
CA VAL A 105 -2.12 -0.95 13.46
C VAL A 105 -0.72 -0.89 12.84
N VAL A 106 -0.63 -0.83 11.51
CA VAL A 106 0.65 -0.76 10.78
C VAL A 106 1.48 0.45 11.21
N LEU A 107 0.85 1.60 11.42
CA LEU A 107 1.56 2.81 11.83
C LEU A 107 1.91 2.83 13.32
N ALA A 108 1.15 2.15 14.18
CA ALA A 108 1.48 2.01 15.60
C ALA A 108 2.72 1.14 15.82
N GLU A 109 2.97 0.19 14.93
CA GLU A 109 4.17 -0.65 14.93
C GLU A 109 5.37 0.01 14.22
N ALA A 110 5.15 1.12 13.51
CA ALA A 110 6.23 1.80 12.80
C ALA A 110 7.19 2.45 13.82
N PRO A 111 8.51 2.14 13.78
CA PRO A 111 9.45 2.62 14.78
C PRO A 111 9.57 4.15 14.84
N ASP A 112 9.69 4.66 16.05
CA ASP A 112 9.84 6.08 16.35
C ASP A 112 11.16 6.64 15.81
N GLY A 113 11.07 7.39 14.71
CA GLY A 113 12.17 8.20 14.20
C GLY A 113 12.01 9.66 14.61
N ALA A 114 13.11 10.31 15.02
CA ALA A 114 13.18 11.77 15.10
C ALA A 114 13.12 12.45 13.72
N SER A 115 13.22 11.66 12.63
CA SER A 115 13.12 12.12 11.24
C SER A 115 11.74 12.69 10.90
N ALA A 116 11.69 13.56 9.88
CA ALA A 116 10.45 14.11 9.34
C ALA A 116 9.46 13.01 8.91
N GLU A 117 9.96 11.92 8.34
CA GLU A 117 9.17 10.73 7.99
C GLU A 117 8.56 10.06 9.23
N GLY A 118 9.34 9.85 10.29
CA GLY A 118 8.82 9.31 11.55
C GLY A 118 7.77 10.22 12.20
N GLN A 119 7.96 11.54 12.11
CA GLN A 119 6.98 12.53 12.55
C GLN A 119 5.67 12.45 11.74
N LEU A 120 5.76 12.27 10.42
CA LEU A 120 4.61 12.06 9.55
C LEU A 120 3.84 10.78 9.94
N LEU A 121 4.52 9.65 10.07
CA LEU A 121 3.89 8.37 10.43
C LEU A 121 3.16 8.47 11.78
N ARG A 122 3.78 9.11 12.77
CA ARG A 122 3.14 9.40 14.07
C ARG A 122 1.92 10.31 13.93
N ALA A 123 2.01 11.36 13.11
CA ALA A 123 0.90 12.28 12.89
C ALA A 123 -0.30 11.54 12.27
N VAL A 124 -0.06 10.74 11.23
CA VAL A 124 -1.10 9.91 10.60
C VAL A 124 -1.66 8.88 11.57
N ALA A 125 -0.82 8.18 12.34
CA ALA A 125 -1.27 7.22 13.35
C ALA A 125 -2.21 7.86 14.37
N ARG A 126 -1.91 9.09 14.82
CA ARG A 126 -2.73 9.85 15.77
C ARG A 126 -4.11 10.17 15.19
N VAL A 127 -4.17 10.60 13.93
CA VAL A 127 -5.44 10.93 13.24
C VAL A 127 -6.29 9.67 13.03
N LEU A 128 -5.67 8.55 12.69
CA LEU A 128 -6.39 7.31 12.39
C LEU A 128 -6.84 6.56 13.65
N ARG A 129 -6.20 6.79 14.80
CA ARG A 129 -6.58 6.17 16.08
C ARG A 129 -8.06 6.44 16.37
N PRO A 130 -8.84 5.43 16.78
CA PRO A 130 -10.21 5.68 17.24
C PRO A 130 -10.17 6.62 18.45
N ALA A 131 -11.17 7.50 18.58
CA ALA A 131 -11.38 8.23 19.82
C ALA A 131 -11.53 7.20 20.94
N GLN A 132 -10.67 7.28 21.97
CA GLN A 132 -10.86 6.45 23.16
C GLN A 132 -12.27 6.76 23.70
N PRO A 133 -13.10 5.76 24.02
CA PRO A 133 -14.31 6.06 24.75
C PRO A 133 -13.88 6.78 26.03
N THR A 134 -14.38 7.99 26.23
CA THR A 134 -14.19 8.72 27.49
C THR A 134 -14.83 7.86 28.57
N THR A 135 -14.06 7.01 29.23
CA THR A 135 -14.49 6.32 30.44
C THR A 135 -14.65 7.41 31.49
N GLN A 136 -15.88 7.80 31.74
CA GLN A 136 -16.31 8.50 32.94
C GLN A 136 -17.07 7.49 33.81
#